data_AF-A0A180EZV5-F1
#
_entry.id   AF-A0A180EZV5-F1
#
_cell.length_a   1.000
_cell.length_b   1.000
_cell.length_c   1.000
_cell.angle_alpha   90.00
_cell.angle_beta   90.00
_cell.angle_gamma   90.00
#
_symmetry.space_group_name_H-M   'P 1'
#
loop_
_entity.id
_entity.type
_entity.pdbx_description
1 polymer ?
#
loop_
_entity_poly.entity_id
_entity_poly.type
_entity_poly.pdbx_seq_one_letter_code
_entity_poly.pdbx_strand_id
1 'polypeptide(L)'
;MREWITYNRKTGKIPVIEDKPPFILSHLKNNPLQEYHGATYDMSQPQCNERVHRLSGIPCRTLKTLGELPDRNHSEVKYLTEQCEDILPDGIKRPLERLQDEDRQKSCYGGKKLIT
;
A
#
# COMPACT_ATOMS: atom_id res chain seq x y z
N MET A 1 28.16 -15.35 32.50
CA MET A 1 26.94 -14.57 32.81
C MET A 1 26.60 -13.75 31.56
N ARG A 2 25.38 -13.84 31.01
CA ARG A 2 24.98 -13.02 29.85
C ARG A 2 24.39 -11.72 30.39
N GLU A 3 25.03 -10.60 30.09
CA GLU A 3 24.55 -9.28 30.47
C GLU A 3 23.43 -8.83 29.54
N TRP A 4 22.31 -8.41 30.11
CA TRP A 4 21.20 -7.83 29.36
C TRP A 4 21.52 -6.36 29.08
N ILE A 5 21.97 -6.08 27.86
CA ILE A 5 22.11 -4.71 27.38
C ILE A 5 20.70 -4.15 27.20
N THR A 6 20.28 -3.26 28.10
CA THR A 6 19.05 -2.49 27.97
C THR A 6 19.31 -1.29 27.07
N TYR A 7 18.97 -1.41 25.79
CA TYR A 7 18.96 -0.27 24.89
C TYR A 7 17.86 0.70 25.31
N ASN A 8 18.22 1.98 25.47
CA ASN A 8 17.27 3.05 25.74
C ASN A 8 16.30 3.14 24.54
N ARG A 9 15.11 2.56 24.67
CA ARG A 9 14.13 2.50 23.58
C ARG A 9 13.58 3.89 23.35
N LYS A 10 14.03 4.56 22.29
CA LYS A 10 13.36 5.76 21.75
C LYS A 10 11.87 5.44 21.64
N THR A 11 11.00 6.27 22.18
CA THR A 11 9.57 6.07 21.99
C THR A 11 9.28 6.55 20.57
N GLY A 12 9.21 5.65 19.58
CA GLY A 12 9.02 6.01 18.16
C GLY A 12 7.62 6.58 17.90
N LYS A 13 7.26 7.66 18.59
CA LYS A 13 6.02 8.43 18.51
C LYS A 13 6.32 9.65 17.64
N ILE A 14 5.39 9.94 16.73
CA ILE A 14 5.36 11.22 16.03
C ILE A 14 4.77 12.23 17.03
N PRO A 15 5.57 13.19 17.53
CA PRO A 15 5.17 14.03 18.65
C PRO A 15 4.07 15.02 18.26
N VAL A 16 4.20 15.64 17.09
CA VAL A 16 3.25 16.65 16.59
C VAL A 16 2.10 15.95 15.88
N ILE A 17 0.86 16.39 16.14
CA ILE A 17 -0.32 15.84 15.47
C ILE A 17 -0.32 16.12 13.96
N GLU A 18 0.19 17.30 13.58
CA GLU A 18 0.32 17.79 12.20
C GLU A 18 1.25 16.93 11.35
N ASP A 19 2.20 16.23 11.98
CA ASP A 19 3.15 15.34 11.28
C ASP A 19 2.57 13.94 10.99
N LYS A 20 1.43 13.59 11.59
CA LYS A 20 0.82 12.25 11.40
C LYS A 20 0.18 12.08 10.01
N PRO A 21 -0.58 13.06 9.48
CA PRO A 21 -1.05 13.00 8.09
C PRO A 21 0.08 12.88 7.05
N PRO A 22 1.11 13.74 7.02
CA PRO A 22 2.18 13.62 6.02
C PRO A 22 2.97 12.32 6.17
N PHE A 23 3.14 11.79 7.39
CA PHE A 23 3.71 10.46 7.62
C PHE A 23 2.92 9.38 6.86
N ILE A 24 1.64 9.21 7.18
CA ILE A 24 0.86 8.11 6.60
C ILE A 24 0.58 8.30 5.11
N LEU A 25 0.34 9.54 4.66
CA LEU A 25 0.07 9.83 3.25
C LEU A 25 1.31 9.60 2.40
N SER A 26 2.50 10.02 2.85
CA SER A 26 3.75 9.74 2.15
C SER A 26 4.05 8.24 2.09
N HIS A 27 3.74 7.50 3.16
CA HIS A 27 3.90 6.04 3.17
C HIS A 27 2.98 5.36 2.14
N LEU A 28 1.69 5.70 2.14
CA LEU A 28 0.70 5.11 1.22
C LEU A 28 0.96 5.50 -0.24
N LYS A 29 1.40 6.74 -0.50
CA LYS A 29 1.65 7.22 -1.86
C LYS A 29 2.89 6.59 -2.50
N ASN A 30 3.98 6.48 -1.73
CA ASN A 30 5.28 6.09 -2.27
C ASN A 30 5.63 4.61 -2.00
N ASN A 31 4.89 3.93 -1.12
CA ASN A 31 5.17 2.58 -0.66
C ASN A 31 6.67 2.33 -0.33
N PRO A 32 7.33 3.20 0.46
CA PRO A 32 8.76 3.09 0.73
C PRO A 32 9.06 1.92 1.68
N LEU A 33 10.32 1.48 1.68
CA LEU A 33 10.82 0.60 2.74
C LEU A 33 10.59 1.24 4.11
N GLN A 34 10.09 0.47 5.07
CA GLN A 34 9.80 0.97 6.43
C GLN A 34 11.07 1.39 7.19
N GLU A 35 12.23 0.85 6.83
CA GLU A 35 13.53 1.32 7.34
C GLU A 35 13.82 2.75 6.88
N TYR A 36 13.66 3.00 5.57
CA TYR A 36 13.85 4.32 4.99
C TYR A 36 12.84 5.33 5.53
N HIS A 37 11.56 4.95 5.56
CA HIS A 37 10.50 5.81 6.08
C HIS A 37 10.62 6.05 7.58
N GLY A 38 11.07 5.04 8.35
CA GLY A 38 11.35 5.22 9.77
C GLY A 38 12.52 6.18 10.02
N ALA A 39 13.58 6.08 9.20
CA ALA A 39 14.74 6.95 9.31
C ALA A 39 14.40 8.44 9.13
N THR A 40 13.45 8.78 8.24
CA THR A 40 13.02 10.19 8.04
C THR A 40 12.32 10.78 9.26
N TYR A 41 11.83 9.96 10.19
CA TYR A 41 11.12 10.36 11.41
C TYR A 41 11.85 9.91 12.69
N ASP A 42 13.16 9.63 12.62
CA ASP A 42 14.01 9.17 13.73
C ASP A 42 13.43 7.98 14.52
N MET A 43 12.83 7.02 13.80
CA MET A 43 12.24 5.81 14.38
C MET A 43 12.82 4.53 13.76
N SER A 44 12.82 3.44 14.52
CA SER A 44 13.23 2.14 14.01
C SER A 44 12.15 1.52 13.12
N GLN A 45 12.54 0.56 12.28
CA GLN A 45 11.60 -0.15 11.40
C GLN A 45 10.37 -0.73 12.15
N PRO A 46 10.52 -1.41 13.32
CA PRO A 46 9.37 -1.92 14.06
C PRO A 46 8.42 -0.82 14.54
N GLN A 47 8.97 0.35 14.90
CA GLN A 47 8.18 1.51 15.33
C GLN A 47 7.43 2.13 14.16
N CYS A 48 8.09 2.27 13.01
CA CYS A 48 7.45 2.69 11.77
C CYS A 48 6.28 1.77 11.43
N ASN A 49 6.49 0.45 11.50
CA ASN A 49 5.43 -0.53 11.26
C ASN A 49 4.22 -0.32 12.19
N GLU A 50 4.46 -0.20 13.49
CA GLU A 50 3.40 0.06 14.47
C GLU A 50 2.62 1.36 14.14
N ARG A 51 3.33 2.43 13.73
CA ARG A 51 2.72 3.71 13.36
C ARG A 51 1.88 3.61 12.10
N VAL A 52 2.40 2.94 11.06
CA VAL A 52 1.66 2.71 9.82
C VAL A 52 0.36 1.97 10.11
N HIS A 53 0.40 0.86 10.86
CA HIS A 53 -0.81 0.12 11.22
C HIS A 53 -1.81 0.94 12.04
N ARG A 54 -1.32 1.77 12.97
CA ARG A 54 -2.18 2.60 13.81
C ARG A 54 -2.84 3.75 13.03
N LEU A 55 -2.12 4.33 12.07
CA LEU A 55 -2.57 5.52 11.34
C LEU A 55 -3.30 5.20 10.02
N SER A 56 -3.10 4.01 9.43
CA SER A 56 -3.69 3.60 8.14
C SER A 56 -5.22 3.69 8.07
N GLY A 57 -5.90 3.51 9.21
CA GLY A 57 -7.35 3.64 9.27
C GLY A 57 -7.87 5.07 9.17
N ILE A 58 -7.04 6.08 9.44
CA ILE A 58 -7.44 7.50 9.45
C ILE A 58 -7.75 7.99 8.02
N PRO A 59 -6.85 7.81 7.02
CA PRO A 59 -7.16 8.17 5.64
C PRO A 59 -8.44 7.53 5.12
N CYS A 60 -8.64 6.23 5.38
CA CYS A 60 -9.83 5.50 4.93
C CYS A 60 -11.13 6.09 5.50
N ARG A 61 -11.17 6.41 6.80
CA ARG A 61 -12.34 7.07 7.40
C ARG A 61 -12.56 8.47 6.83
N THR A 62 -11.50 9.21 6.60
CA THR A 62 -11.58 10.58 6.04
C THR A 62 -12.14 10.55 4.63
N LEU A 63 -11.61 9.68 3.76
CA LEU A 63 -12.12 9.49 2.39
C LEU A 63 -13.58 9.01 2.39
N LYS A 64 -13.96 8.15 3.35
CA LYS A 64 -15.35 7.72 3.51
C LYS A 64 -16.27 8.89 3.82
N THR A 65 -15.87 9.76 4.75
CA THR A 65 -16.64 10.95 5.12
C THR A 65 -16.76 11.94 3.95
N LEU A 66 -15.72 12.03 3.10
CA LEU A 66 -15.73 12.86 1.91
C LEU A 66 -16.52 12.25 0.73
N GLY A 67 -16.88 10.96 0.80
CA GLY A 67 -17.52 10.26 -0.33
C GLY A 67 -16.55 9.86 -1.45
N GLU A 68 -15.23 9.94 -1.19
CA GLU A 68 -14.15 9.72 -2.16
C GLU A 68 -13.58 8.29 -2.12
N LEU A 69 -14.24 7.37 -1.41
CA LEU A 69 -13.84 5.97 -1.44
C LEU A 69 -14.32 5.31 -2.74
N PRO A 70 -13.51 4.42 -3.33
CA PRO A 70 -13.92 3.69 -4.51
C PRO A 70 -15.11 2.79 -4.20
N ASP A 71 -16.06 2.75 -5.12
CA ASP A 71 -17.19 1.85 -5.02
C ASP A 71 -16.71 0.38 -5.12
N ARG A 72 -17.24 -0.45 -4.22
CA ARG A 72 -16.95 -1.89 -4.18
C ARG A 72 -18.00 -2.70 -4.91
N ASN A 73 -19.12 -2.09 -5.27
CA ASN A 73 -20.15 -2.75 -6.04
C ASN A 73 -19.75 -2.80 -7.52
N HIS A 74 -19.34 -3.99 -7.97
CA HIS A 74 -18.96 -4.21 -9.36
C HIS A 74 -20.08 -3.85 -10.36
N SER A 75 -21.35 -3.97 -9.96
CA SER A 75 -22.49 -3.65 -10.83
C SER A 75 -22.60 -2.14 -11.06
N GLU A 76 -22.45 -1.34 -10.00
CA GLU A 76 -22.44 0.13 -10.07
C GLU A 76 -21.24 0.64 -10.84
N VAL A 77 -20.05 0.09 -10.57
CA VAL A 77 -18.82 0.46 -11.31
C VAL A 77 -19.00 0.15 -12.79
N LYS A 78 -19.53 -1.02 -13.16
CA LYS A 78 -19.78 -1.39 -14.55
C LYS A 78 -20.78 -0.45 -15.22
N TYR A 79 -21.89 -0.15 -14.55
CA TYR A 79 -22.87 0.80 -15.04
C TYR A 79 -22.25 2.18 -15.32
N LEU A 80 -21.50 2.74 -14.36
CA LEU A 80 -20.80 4.01 -14.51
C LEU A 80 -19.78 3.98 -15.66
N THR A 81 -19.04 2.88 -15.78
CA THR A 81 -18.04 2.66 -16.84
C THR A 81 -18.70 2.63 -18.23
N GLU A 82 -19.86 1.99 -18.37
CA GLU A 82 -20.63 1.95 -19.63
C GLU A 82 -21.20 3.32 -20.03
N GLN A 83 -21.39 4.25 -19.08
CA GLN A 83 -21.82 5.63 -19.37
C GLN A 83 -20.66 6.56 -19.76
N CYS A 84 -19.41 6.13 -19.56
CA CYS A 84 -18.23 6.92 -19.92
C CYS A 84 -17.69 6.46 -21.28
N GLU A 85 -17.47 7.40 -22.20
CA GLU A 85 -16.89 7.12 -23.52
C GLU A 85 -15.41 6.74 -23.42
N ASP A 86 -14.67 7.43 -22.55
CA ASP A 86 -13.26 7.18 -22.28
C ASP A 86 -13.03 6.89 -20.79
N ILE A 87 -12.40 5.74 -20.51
CA ILE A 87 -11.98 5.35 -19.17
C ILE A 87 -10.45 5.29 -19.14
N LEU A 88 -9.85 6.01 -18.20
CA LEU A 88 -8.42 5.91 -17.93
C LEU A 88 -8.19 4.91 -16.78
N PRO A 89 -7.79 3.66 -17.05
CA PRO A 89 -7.44 2.73 -16.00
C PRO A 89 -6.16 3.19 -15.29
N ASP A 90 -6.26 3.50 -13.99
CA ASP A 90 -5.12 3.76 -13.11
C ASP A 90 -4.43 2.45 -12.70
N GLY A 91 -3.88 1.76 -13.70
CA GLY A 91 -3.13 0.53 -13.53
C GLY A 91 -1.76 0.64 -14.16
N ILE A 92 -0.73 0.14 -13.49
CA ILE A 92 0.57 -0.08 -14.12
C ILE A 92 0.35 -1.11 -15.24
N LYS A 93 0.43 -0.66 -16.49
CA LYS A 93 0.49 -1.58 -17.64
C LYS A 93 1.66 -2.52 -17.40
N ARG A 94 1.38 -3.83 -17.34
CA ARG A 94 2.48 -4.80 -17.35
C ARG A 94 3.23 -4.63 -18.67
N PRO A 95 4.56 -4.84 -18.70
CA PRO A 95 5.35 -4.79 -19.93
C PRO A 95 4.79 -5.66 -21.06
N LEU A 96 4.04 -6.71 -20.71
CA LEU A 96 3.30 -7.56 -21.63
C LEU A 96 1.85 -7.68 -21.14
N GLU A 97 0.90 -7.38 -22.02
CA GLU A 97 -0.49 -7.79 -21.81
C GLU A 97 -0.59 -9.31 -21.78
N ARG A 98 -1.61 -9.82 -21.11
CA ARG A 98 -1.87 -11.26 -21.12
C ARG A 98 -2.31 -11.65 -22.53
N LEU A 99 -1.48 -12.41 -23.24
CA LEU A 99 -1.86 -12.97 -24.53
C LEU A 99 -3.12 -13.82 -24.36
N GLN A 100 -4.11 -13.59 -25.22
CA GLN A 100 -5.38 -14.33 -25.25
C GLN A 100 -5.23 -15.73 -25.87
N ASP A 101 -4.16 -15.93 -26.65
CA ASP A 101 -3.78 -17.23 -27.20
C ASP A 101 -3.35 -18.18 -26.09
N GLU A 102 -4.06 -19.30 -25.95
CA GLU A 102 -3.91 -20.22 -24.81
C GLU A 102 -2.51 -20.86 -24.75
N ASP A 103 -1.95 -21.22 -25.91
CA ASP A 103 -0.65 -21.88 -26.01
C ASP A 103 0.50 -20.92 -25.71
N ARG A 104 0.41 -19.70 -26.24
CA ARG A 104 1.39 -18.62 -25.95
C ARG A 104 1.26 -18.09 -24.53
N GLN A 105 0.06 -18.13 -23.95
CA GLN A 105 -0.14 -17.79 -22.54
C GLN A 105 0.51 -18.83 -21.62
N LYS A 106 0.36 -20.12 -21.92
CA LYS A 106 1.03 -21.20 -21.17
C LYS A 106 2.55 -21.09 -21.24
N SER A 107 3.12 -20.72 -22.37
CA SER A 107 4.58 -20.55 -22.48
C SER A 107 5.12 -19.34 -21.71
N CYS A 108 4.40 -18.21 -21.69
CA CYS A 108 4.83 -17.00 -20.97
C CYS A 108 4.53 -17.01 -19.46
N TYR A 109 3.49 -17.73 -19.02
CA TYR A 109 2.99 -17.67 -17.64
C TYR A 109 2.88 -19.05 -16.95
N GLY A 110 3.32 -20.13 -17.61
CA GLY A 110 3.25 -21.51 -17.10
C GLY A 110 4.28 -21.87 -16.03
N GLY A 111 5.04 -20.91 -15.53
CA GLY A 111 6.13 -21.09 -14.56
C GLY A 111 5.72 -21.46 -13.13
N LYS A 112 4.57 -22.11 -12.91
CA LYS A 112 4.34 -22.80 -11.63
C LYS A 112 5.22 -24.03 -11.61
N LYS A 113 6.44 -23.91 -11.06
CA LYS A 113 7.23 -25.07 -10.69
C LYS A 113 6.47 -25.83 -9.61
N LEU A 114 5.99 -27.03 -9.95
CA LEU A 114 5.58 -28.01 -8.97
C LEU A 114 6.83 -28.36 -8.15
N ILE A 115 6.76 -28.11 -6.84
CA ILE A 115 7.76 -28.58 -5.90
C ILE A 115 7.55 -30.09 -5.83
N THR A 116 8.43 -30.85 -6.50
CA THR A 116 8.56 -32.30 -6.35
C THR A 116 9.56 -32.59 -5.24
#